data_AF-A0AAD9K2S2-F1
#
_entry.id   AF-A0AAD9K2S2-F1
#
_cell.length_a   1.000
_cell.length_b   1.000
_cell.length_c   1.000
_cell.angle_alpha   90.00
_cell.angle_beta   90.00
_cell.angle_gamma   90.00
#
_symmetry.space_group_name_H-M   'P 1'
#
loop_
_entity.id
_entity.type
_entity.pdbx_description
1 polymer ?
#
loop_
_entity_poly.entity_id
_entity_poly.type
_entity_poly.pdbx_seq_one_letter_code
_entity_poly.pdbx_strand_id
1 'polypeptide(L)'
;MYVCMYVCMYVCMYVCMYVCMYVCMYVCMYVCMYVCMYVCSMYVCMYVCMFLYVCMYVCFCMYVCMYVCMYVCMYVCMYVCMYVCMYVCMYFCMYVCMYVCMYVCMYVLYVCMYVCMYVCMYVCMYVCMYVCVCMYVCMYVCMYVCMYVV
;
A
#
# COMPACT_ATOMS: atom_id res chain seq x y z
N MET A 1 88.50 17.68 58.40
CA MET A 1 87.95 18.33 57.19
C MET A 1 87.70 17.36 56.04
N TYR A 2 88.64 16.48 55.67
CA TYR A 2 88.43 15.50 54.58
C TYR A 2 87.24 14.56 54.78
N VAL A 3 87.01 14.06 56.00
CA VAL A 3 85.88 13.14 56.30
C VAL A 3 84.53 13.84 56.14
N CYS A 4 84.38 15.08 56.63
CA CYS A 4 83.12 15.84 56.48
C CYS A 4 82.81 16.16 55.01
N MET A 5 83.82 16.51 54.21
CA MET A 5 83.65 16.74 52.77
C MET A 5 83.24 15.47 52.03
N TYR A 6 83.85 14.32 52.37
CA TYR A 6 83.54 13.05 51.74
C TYR A 6 82.12 12.57 52.08
N VAL A 7 81.71 12.69 53.36
CA VAL A 7 80.36 12.33 53.79
C VAL A 7 79.31 13.28 53.18
N CYS A 8 79.54 14.60 53.16
CA CYS A 8 78.62 15.53 52.51
C CYS A 8 78.49 15.25 51.01
N MET A 9 79.59 15.00 50.30
CA MET A 9 79.56 14.68 48.86
C MET A 9 78.85 13.36 48.61
N TYR A 10 79.12 12.33 49.42
CA TYR A 10 78.48 11.03 49.27
C TYR A 10 76.98 11.10 49.55
N VAL A 11 76.57 11.77 50.63
CA VAL A 11 75.16 11.95 50.99
C VAL A 11 74.44 12.82 49.95
N CYS A 12 75.00 13.95 49.53
CA CYS A 12 74.39 14.76 48.47
C CYS A 12 74.25 13.99 47.16
N MET A 13 75.28 13.26 46.74
CA MET A 13 75.22 12.45 45.52
C MET A 13 74.21 11.32 45.65
N TYR A 14 74.19 10.62 46.78
CA TYR A 14 73.26 9.52 46.97
C TYR A 14 71.81 10.02 47.08
N VAL A 15 71.56 11.09 47.82
CA VAL A 15 70.22 11.68 47.96
C VAL A 15 69.75 12.29 46.65
N CYS A 16 70.58 13.07 45.94
CA CYS A 16 70.20 13.61 44.63
C CYS A 16 69.94 12.49 43.63
N MET A 17 70.80 11.48 43.55
CA MET A 17 70.60 10.35 42.62
C MET A 17 69.37 9.54 42.99
N TYR A 18 69.17 9.22 44.27
CA TYR A 18 68.03 8.43 44.70
C TYR A 18 66.72 9.20 44.57
N VAL A 19 66.67 10.47 44.95
CA VAL A 19 65.47 11.31 44.84
C VAL A 19 65.16 11.61 43.37
N CYS A 20 66.14 12.00 42.55
CA CYS A 20 65.88 12.24 41.13
C CYS A 20 65.45 10.96 40.42
N MET A 21 66.13 9.83 40.65
CA MET A 21 65.78 8.57 39.99
C MET A 21 64.43 8.06 40.48
N TYR A 22 64.17 8.05 41.78
CA TYR A 22 62.92 7.52 42.30
C TYR A 22 61.75 8.45 42.00
N VAL A 23 61.87 9.76 42.21
CA VAL A 23 60.76 10.69 41.94
C VAL A 23 60.51 10.84 40.45
N CYS A 24 61.54 11.02 39.60
CA CYS A 24 61.31 11.13 38.17
C CYS A 24 60.78 9.82 37.59
N MET A 25 61.34 8.66 37.96
CA MET A 25 60.86 7.39 37.41
C MET A 25 59.47 7.06 37.93
N TYR A 26 59.21 7.22 39.23
CA TYR A 26 57.91 6.87 39.78
C TYR A 26 56.84 7.85 39.31
N VAL A 27 57.08 9.17 39.33
CA VAL A 27 56.08 10.15 38.89
C VAL A 27 55.88 10.09 37.37
N CYS A 28 56.93 10.02 36.55
CA CYS A 28 56.74 9.89 35.10
C CYS A 28 56.06 8.57 34.75
N MET A 29 56.46 7.45 35.34
CA MET A 29 55.84 6.15 35.03
C MET A 29 54.41 6.09 35.53
N TYR A 30 54.12 6.53 36.76
CA TYR A 30 52.75 6.50 37.27
C TYR A 30 51.87 7.47 36.51
N VAL A 31 52.27 8.72 36.33
CA VAL A 31 51.43 9.73 35.65
C VAL A 31 51.27 9.39 34.17
N CYS A 32 52.33 9.00 33.44
CA CYS A 32 52.17 8.58 32.05
C CYS A 32 51.31 7.32 31.94
N MET A 33 51.51 6.30 32.78
CA MET A 33 50.72 5.07 32.69
C MET A 33 49.26 5.31 33.09
N TYR A 34 48.99 6.05 34.16
CA TYR A 34 47.62 6.33 34.60
C TYR A 34 46.89 7.21 33.59
N VAL A 35 47.51 8.30 33.11
CA VAL A 35 46.87 9.22 32.17
C VAL A 35 46.69 8.54 30.80
N CYS A 36 47.70 7.85 30.27
CA CYS A 36 47.59 7.17 28.98
C CYS A 36 46.59 6.00 29.03
N MET A 37 46.54 5.21 30.11
CA MET A 37 45.65 4.05 30.18
C MET A 37 44.21 4.44 30.56
N TYR A 38 44.00 5.36 31.51
CA TYR A 38 42.64 5.68 31.94
C TYR A 38 41.96 6.72 31.04
N VAL A 39 42.68 7.76 30.62
CA VAL A 39 42.08 8.88 29.90
C VAL A 39 42.02 8.60 28.40
N CYS A 40 43.12 8.13 27.80
CA CYS A 40 43.19 8.01 26.33
C CYS A 40 42.52 6.75 25.78
N SER A 41 42.59 5.59 26.44
CA SER A 41 42.10 4.33 25.84
C SER A 41 40.74 3.89 26.38
N MET A 42 40.49 3.97 27.68
CA MET A 42 39.24 3.43 28.23
C MET A 42 38.07 4.39 28.04
N TYR A 43 38.21 5.65 28.45
CA TYR A 43 37.06 6.57 28.44
C TYR A 43 36.68 7.00 27.02
N VAL A 44 37.65 7.44 26.22
CA VAL A 44 37.40 7.93 24.86
C VAL A 44 36.98 6.79 23.93
N CYS A 45 37.65 5.63 23.94
CA CYS A 45 37.23 4.53 23.08
C CYS A 45 35.85 4.00 23.49
N MET A 46 35.54 3.87 24.79
CA MET A 46 34.21 3.40 25.21
C MET A 46 33.11 4.40 24.83
N TYR A 47 33.35 5.71 25.03
CA TYR A 47 32.38 6.74 24.66
C TYR A 47 32.16 6.79 23.15
N VAL A 48 33.24 6.80 22.37
CA VAL A 48 33.16 6.83 20.90
C VAL A 48 32.52 5.55 20.37
N CYS A 49 32.90 4.37 20.86
CA CYS A 49 32.29 3.11 20.45
C CYS A 49 30.80 3.06 20.82
N MET A 50 30.41 3.49 22.02
CA MET A 50 28.99 3.56 22.40
C MET A 50 28.22 4.55 21.54
N PHE A 51 28.77 5.74 21.29
CA PHE A 51 28.10 6.77 20.50
C PHE A 51 27.94 6.31 19.05
N LEU A 52 28.99 5.74 18.45
CA LEU A 52 28.93 5.18 17.10
C LEU A 52 27.96 4.01 17.04
N TYR A 53 27.97 3.08 18.00
CA TYR A 53 27.05 1.95 18.00
C TYR A 53 25.60 2.42 18.10
N VAL A 54 25.29 3.30 19.05
CA VAL A 54 23.93 3.82 19.25
C VAL A 54 23.48 4.65 18.06
N CYS A 55 24.31 5.58 17.56
CA CYS A 55 23.97 6.40 16.40
C CYS A 55 23.76 5.52 15.15
N MET A 56 24.67 4.59 14.87
CA MET A 56 24.55 3.73 13.68
C MET A 56 23.35 2.81 13.79
N TYR A 57 23.11 2.20 14.96
CA TYR A 57 21.96 1.32 15.17
C TYR A 57 20.64 2.08 15.07
N VAL A 58 20.51 3.22 15.76
CA VAL A 58 19.29 4.02 15.73
C VAL A 58 19.05 4.58 14.33
N CYS A 59 20.06 5.14 13.66
CA CYS A 59 19.91 5.65 12.29
C CYS A 59 19.54 4.53 11.31
N PHE A 60 20.19 3.37 11.40
CA PHE A 60 19.89 2.23 10.53
C PHE A 60 18.49 1.68 10.80
N CYS A 61 18.11 1.46 12.07
CA CYS A 61 16.77 1.01 12.43
C CYS A 61 15.71 2.01 11.99
N MET A 62 15.89 3.30 12.24
CA MET A 62 14.95 4.34 11.81
C MET A 62 14.83 4.40 10.28
N TYR A 63 15.95 4.33 9.56
CA TYR A 63 15.94 4.33 8.10
C TYR A 63 15.24 3.09 7.53
N VAL A 64 15.58 1.89 8.03
CA VAL A 64 14.99 0.64 7.58
C VAL A 64 13.51 0.59 7.95
N CYS A 65 13.11 0.94 9.18
CA CYS A 65 11.71 0.98 9.58
C CYS A 65 10.93 1.98 8.73
N MET A 66 11.41 3.21 8.56
CA MET A 66 10.71 4.22 7.76
C MET A 66 10.64 3.79 6.29
N TYR A 67 11.72 3.31 5.70
CA TYR A 67 11.74 2.91 4.30
C TYR A 67 10.86 1.68 4.06
N VAL A 68 10.98 0.64 4.88
CA VAL A 68 10.19 -0.59 4.74
C VAL A 68 8.73 -0.31 5.04
N CYS A 69 8.39 0.40 6.11
CA CYS A 69 7.00 0.74 6.41
C CYS A 69 6.39 1.61 5.31
N MET A 70 7.07 2.68 4.88
CA MET A 70 6.55 3.55 3.82
C MET A 70 6.44 2.81 2.50
N TYR A 71 7.44 2.04 2.10
CA TYR A 71 7.42 1.31 0.83
C TYR A 71 6.37 0.20 0.84
N VAL A 72 6.32 -0.63 1.90
CA VAL A 72 5.35 -1.71 2.01
C VAL A 72 3.94 -1.15 2.16
N CYS A 73 3.70 -0.17 3.03
CA CYS A 73 2.37 0.43 3.16
C CYS A 73 1.94 1.13 1.87
N MET A 74 2.78 1.97 1.26
CA MET A 74 2.41 2.64 0.01
C MET A 74 2.22 1.63 -1.12
N TYR A 75 3.12 0.67 -1.29
CA TYR A 75 3.01 -0.29 -2.38
C TYR A 75 1.83 -1.22 -2.18
N VAL A 76 1.66 -1.81 -0.99
CA VAL A 76 0.54 -2.73 -0.72
C VAL A 76 -0.78 -1.98 -0.72
N CYS A 77 -0.91 -0.84 -0.04
CA CYS A 77 -2.16 -0.07 -0.06
C CYS A 77 -2.46 0.45 -1.47
N MET A 78 -1.52 1.06 -2.17
CA MET A 78 -1.80 1.58 -3.51
C MET A 78 -2.07 0.46 -4.50
N TYR A 79 -1.27 -0.61 -4.50
CA TYR A 79 -1.46 -1.71 -5.44
C TYR A 79 -2.74 -2.48 -5.13
N VAL A 80 -2.97 -2.89 -3.87
CA VAL A 80 -4.17 -3.65 -3.51
C VAL A 80 -5.42 -2.78 -3.66
N CYS A 81 -5.43 -1.54 -3.15
CA CYS A 81 -6.60 -0.68 -3.30
C CYS A 81 -6.85 -0.33 -4.76
N MET A 82 -5.84 0.11 -5.53
CA MET A 82 -6.06 0.45 -6.93
C MET A 82 -6.44 -0.78 -7.75
N TYR A 83 -5.72 -1.89 -7.60
CA TYR A 83 -5.99 -3.08 -8.40
C TYR A 83 -7.33 -3.70 -8.02
N VAL A 84 -7.60 -3.94 -6.73
CA VAL A 84 -8.87 -4.55 -6.30
C VAL A 84 -10.03 -3.61 -6.58
N CYS A 85 -9.95 -2.32 -6.23
CA CYS A 85 -11.06 -1.40 -6.50
C CYS A 85 -11.28 -1.22 -8.01
N MET A 86 -10.23 -0.98 -8.80
CA MET A 86 -10.40 -0.81 -10.25
C MET A 86 -10.90 -2.08 -10.91
N TYR A 87 -10.32 -3.25 -10.58
CA TYR A 87 -10.72 -4.50 -11.20
C TYR A 87 -12.13 -4.90 -10.79
N VAL A 88 -12.45 -4.87 -9.49
CA VAL A 88 -13.79 -5.23 -9.01
C VAL A 88 -14.82 -4.22 -9.49
N CYS A 89 -14.59 -2.91 -9.37
CA CYS A 89 -15.55 -1.91 -9.83
C CYS A 89 -15.72 -1.95 -11.35
N MET A 90 -14.64 -1.98 -12.14
CA MET A 90 -14.76 -2.01 -13.59
C MET A 90 -15.39 -3.31 -14.06
N TYR A 91 -14.96 -4.46 -13.55
CA TYR A 91 -15.48 -5.74 -14.00
C TYR A 91 -16.94 -5.93 -13.55
N PHE A 92 -17.25 -5.64 -12.29
CA PHE A 92 -18.63 -5.76 -11.80
C PHE A 92 -19.55 -4.75 -12.48
N CYS A 93 -19.19 -3.46 -12.54
CA CYS A 93 -20.04 -2.47 -13.19
C CYS A 93 -20.18 -2.75 -14.69
N MET A 94 -19.09 -3.03 -15.42
CA MET A 94 -19.20 -3.28 -16.86
C MET A 94 -19.96 -4.57 -17.12
N TYR A 95 -19.64 -5.67 -16.42
CA TYR A 95 -20.28 -6.95 -16.69
C TYR A 95 -21.75 -6.92 -16.29
N VAL A 96 -22.08 -6.46 -15.08
CA VAL A 96 -23.46 -6.43 -14.60
C VAL A 96 -24.29 -5.42 -15.40
N CYS A 97 -23.80 -4.19 -15.63
CA CYS A 97 -24.55 -3.23 -16.42
C CYS A 97 -24.76 -3.73 -17.85
N MET A 98 -23.73 -4.26 -18.51
CA MET A 98 -23.88 -4.77 -19.89
C MET A 98 -24.82 -5.97 -19.94
N TYR A 99 -24.67 -6.96 -19.05
CA TYR A 99 -25.56 -8.12 -19.03
C TYR A 99 -27.01 -7.74 -18.74
N VAL A 100 -27.25 -6.94 -17.71
CA VAL A 100 -28.59 -6.53 -17.33
C VAL A 100 -29.22 -5.69 -18.43
N CYS A 101 -28.50 -4.71 -18.98
CA CYS A 101 -29.01 -3.90 -20.10
C CYS A 101 -29.33 -4.77 -21.32
N MET A 102 -28.45 -5.71 -21.70
CA MET A 102 -28.69 -6.60 -22.84
C MET A 102 -29.89 -7.51 -22.60
N TYR A 103 -30.01 -8.11 -21.42
CA TYR A 103 -31.16 -8.96 -21.07
C TYR A 103 -32.48 -8.19 -21.08
N VAL A 104 -32.49 -7.00 -20.48
CA VAL A 104 -33.69 -6.15 -20.43
C VAL A 104 -34.08 -5.72 -21.85
N CYS A 105 -33.12 -5.27 -22.66
CA CYS A 105 -33.38 -4.89 -24.06
C CYS A 105 -33.94 -6.06 -24.88
N MET A 106 -33.35 -7.26 -24.76
CA MET A 106 -33.83 -8.46 -25.47
C MET A 106 -35.22 -8.87 -25.01
N TYR A 107 -35.50 -8.80 -23.71
CA TYR A 107 -36.82 -9.10 -23.17
C TYR A 107 -37.87 -8.10 -23.67
N VAL A 108 -37.55 -6.80 -23.65
CA VAL A 108 -38.45 -5.76 -24.19
C VAL A 108 -38.72 -5.99 -25.67
N LEU A 109 -37.70 -6.29 -26.48
CA LEU A 109 -37.87 -6.61 -27.90
C LEU A 109 -38.78 -7.83 -28.10
N TYR A 110 -38.60 -8.89 -27.30
CA TYR A 110 -39.45 -10.08 -27.35
C TYR A 110 -40.91 -9.76 -27.03
N VAL A 111 -41.15 -8.99 -25.96
CA VAL A 111 -42.49 -8.53 -25.58
C VAL A 111 -43.11 -7.67 -26.69
N CYS A 112 -42.36 -6.72 -27.24
CA CYS A 112 -42.83 -5.89 -28.36
C CYS A 112 -43.23 -6.74 -29.56
N MET A 113 -42.40 -7.71 -29.96
CA MET A 113 -42.70 -8.61 -31.07
C MET A 113 -43.96 -9.44 -30.80
N TYR A 114 -44.10 -9.98 -29.58
CA TYR A 114 -45.28 -10.75 -29.20
C TYR A 114 -46.55 -9.91 -29.24
N VAL A 115 -46.52 -8.70 -28.68
CA VAL A 115 -47.65 -7.78 -28.69
C VAL A 115 -48.01 -7.38 -30.13
N CYS A 116 -47.02 -7.01 -30.96
CA CYS A 116 -47.26 -6.69 -32.36
C CYS A 116 -47.91 -7.85 -33.11
N MET A 117 -47.40 -9.07 -32.95
CA MET A 117 -47.97 -10.26 -33.60
C MET A 117 -49.41 -10.52 -33.12
N TYR A 118 -49.65 -10.43 -31.82
CA TYR A 118 -50.98 -10.65 -31.24
C TYR A 118 -51.99 -9.61 -31.75
N VAL A 119 -51.62 -8.32 -31.70
CA VAL A 119 -52.47 -7.24 -32.20
C VAL A 119 -52.73 -7.39 -33.69
N CYS A 120 -51.71 -7.66 -34.51
CA CYS A 120 -51.89 -7.88 -35.94
C CYS A 120 -52.85 -9.04 -36.22
N MET A 121 -52.66 -10.18 -35.56
CA MET A 121 -53.54 -11.34 -35.73
C MET A 121 -54.97 -11.03 -35.31
N TYR A 122 -55.16 -10.37 -34.17
CA TYR A 122 -56.48 -10.04 -33.64
C TYR A 122 -57.22 -9.05 -34.55
N VAL A 123 -56.54 -7.99 -35.00
CA VAL A 123 -57.10 -6.99 -35.91
C VAL A 123 -57.43 -7.64 -37.26
N CYS A 124 -56.53 -8.42 -37.84
CA CYS A 124 -56.79 -9.12 -39.10
C CYS A 124 -58.01 -10.04 -39.00
N MET A 125 -58.11 -10.83 -37.92
CA MET A 125 -59.26 -11.72 -37.70
C MET A 125 -60.57 -10.95 -37.56
N TYR A 126 -60.58 -9.85 -36.77
CA TYR A 126 -61.76 -9.02 -36.61
C TYR A 126 -62.21 -8.37 -37.92
N VAL A 127 -61.28 -7.79 -38.68
CA VAL A 127 -61.58 -7.17 -39.97
C VAL A 127 -62.13 -8.21 -40.94
N CYS A 128 -61.48 -9.38 -41.06
CA CYS A 128 -61.98 -10.47 -41.91
C CYS A 128 -63.39 -10.88 -41.52
N MET A 129 -63.68 -11.09 -40.23
CA MET A 129 -65.01 -11.48 -39.76
C MET A 129 -66.07 -10.42 -40.08
N TYR A 130 -65.78 -9.14 -39.87
CA TYR A 130 -66.69 -8.05 -40.23
C TYR A 130 -66.98 -8.02 -41.73
N VAL A 131 -65.95 -8.20 -42.57
CA VAL A 131 -66.10 -8.26 -44.02
C VAL A 131 -66.95 -9.47 -44.44
N CYS A 132 -66.76 -10.63 -43.80
CA CYS A 132 -67.58 -11.81 -44.06
C CYS A 132 -69.05 -11.57 -43.73
N VAL A 133 -69.33 -10.97 -42.57
CA VAL A 133 -70.70 -10.67 -42.12
C VAL A 133 -71.37 -9.67 -43.04
N CYS A 134 -70.70 -8.58 -43.44
CA CYS A 134 -71.31 -7.63 -44.36
C CYS A 134 -71.59 -8.26 -45.73
N MET A 135 -70.72 -9.11 -46.24
CA MET A 135 -70.98 -9.89 -47.45
C MET A 135 -72.22 -10.78 -47.31
N TYR A 136 -72.36 -11.46 -46.17
CA TYR A 136 -73.50 -12.32 -45.88
C TYR A 136 -74.81 -11.52 -45.82
N VAL A 137 -74.80 -10.37 -45.15
CA VAL A 137 -75.96 -9.47 -45.06
C VAL A 137 -76.33 -8.95 -46.45
N CYS A 138 -75.35 -8.49 -47.25
CA CYS A 138 -75.60 -8.05 -48.62
C CYS A 138 -76.25 -9.15 -49.47
N MET A 139 -75.74 -10.38 -49.40
CA MET A 139 -76.31 -11.53 -50.10
C MET A 139 -77.75 -11.81 -49.64
N TYR A 140 -78.01 -11.75 -48.34
CA TYR A 140 -79.34 -11.97 -47.77
C TYR A 140 -80.34 -10.90 -48.21
N VAL A 141 -79.93 -9.63 -48.21
CA VAL A 141 -80.76 -8.51 -48.69
C VAL A 141 -81.04 -8.67 -50.18
N CYS A 142 -80.03 -8.98 -51.00
CA CYS A 142 -80.23 -9.23 -52.43
C CYS A 142 -81.22 -10.37 -52.68
N MET A 143 -81.10 -11.48 -51.96
CA MET A 143 -82.01 -12.62 -52.07
C MET A 143 -83.44 -12.25 -51.65
N TYR A 144 -83.61 -11.51 -50.55
CA TYR A 144 -84.92 -11.03 -50.11
C TYR A 144 -85.53 -10.08 -51.16
N VAL A 145 -84.79 -9.08 -51.64
CA VAL A 145 -85.30 -8.16 -52.67
C VAL A 145 -85.73 -8.93 -53.93
N CYS A 146 -84.94 -9.90 -54.39
CA CYS A 146 -85.28 -10.74 -55.54
C CYS A 146 -86.52 -11.63 -55.32
N MET A 147 -86.81 -12.03 -54.08
CA MET A 147 -87.95 -12.91 -53.76
C MET A 147 -89.27 -12.15 -53.48
N TYR A 148 -89.22 -10.90 -53.03
CA TYR A 148 -90.42 -10.13 -52.62
C TYR A 148 -90.75 -8.96 -53.55
N VAL A 149 -89.84 -8.53 -54.42
CA VAL A 149 -90.06 -7.42 -55.37
C VAL A 149 -90.31 -7.91 -56.80
N VAL A 150 -90.31 -9.23 -57.02
CA VAL A 150 -90.79 -9.91 -58.23
C VAL A 150 -92.12 -10.58 -57.92
#